data_AF-A0A5J4TAT4-F1
#
_entry.id   AF-A0A5J4TAT4-F1
#
_cell.length_a   1.000
_cell.length_b   1.000
_cell.length_c   1.000
_cell.angle_alpha   90.00
_cell.angle_beta   90.00
_cell.angle_gamma   90.00
#
_symmetry.space_group_name_H-M   'P 1'
#
loop_
_entity.id
_entity.type
_entity.pdbx_description
1 polymer ?
#
loop_
_entity_poly.entity_id
_entity_poly.type
_entity_poly.pdbx_seq_one_letter_code
_entity_poly.pdbx_strand_id
1 'polypeptide(L)' 'MIKTECKAVEMYHETLTQAVLGDNVAFNLKGVSVEDTKIGFVCGDSKQDPPQEAESLQAQVITMQHPGQIQKENKKQ' A
#
# COMPACT_ATOMS: atom_id res chain seq x y z
N MET A 1 -5.04 12.49 -0.72
CA MET A 1 -4.52 11.64 -1.81
C MET A 1 -3.40 12.41 -2.53
N ILE A 2 -2.20 11.82 -2.60
CA ILE A 2 -1.06 12.42 -3.33
C ILE A 2 -1.12 11.96 -4.78
N LYS A 3 -1.05 12.89 -5.73
CA LYS A 3 -0.92 12.58 -7.17
C LYS A 3 0.37 13.21 -7.68
N THR A 4 1.23 12.40 -8.26
CA THR A 4 2.54 12.82 -8.72
C THR A 4 2.98 11.96 -9.92
N GLU A 5 4.01 12.43 -10.61
CA GLU A 5 4.65 11.74 -11.72
C GLU A 5 5.84 10.92 -11.22
N CYS A 6 5.90 9.66 -11.64
CA CYS A 6 7.07 8.81 -11.46
C CYS A 6 8.12 9.15 -12.52
N LYS A 7 9.35 9.44 -12.07
CA LYS A 7 10.47 9.84 -12.94
C LYS A 7 11.33 8.66 -13.37
N ALA A 8 11.57 7.73 -12.46
CA ALA A 8 12.47 6.61 -12.66
C ALA A 8 12.05 5.44 -11.77
N VAL A 9 12.35 4.24 -12.21
CA VAL A 9 12.16 3.00 -11.45
C VAL A 9 13.49 2.26 -11.46
N GLU A 10 13.88 1.75 -10.31
CA GLU A 10 15.16 1.08 -10.10
C GLU A 10 14.97 -0.22 -9.32
N MET A 11 15.75 -1.23 -9.68
CA MET A 11 15.82 -2.52 -8.99
C MET A 11 17.29 -2.97 -8.92
N TYR A 12 17.79 -3.26 -7.72
CA TYR A 12 19.18 -3.71 -7.51
C TYR A 12 20.25 -2.85 -8.23
N HIS A 13 20.15 -1.52 -8.16
CA HIS A 13 21.02 -0.55 -8.84
C HIS A 13 20.95 -0.51 -10.36
N GLU A 14 19.93 -1.12 -10.96
CA GLU A 14 19.63 -1.02 -12.39
C GLU A 14 18.36 -0.20 -12.64
N THR A 15 18.41 0.70 -13.61
CA THR A 15 17.23 1.45 -14.03
C THR A 15 16.36 0.58 -14.93
N LEU A 16 15.08 0.50 -14.60
CA LEU A 16 14.08 -0.21 -15.39
C LEU A 16 13.28 0.76 -16.24
N THR A 17 12.91 0.33 -17.45
CA THR A 17 11.94 1.06 -18.29
C THR A 17 10.52 0.93 -17.76
N GLN A 18 10.21 -0.21 -17.15
CA GLN A 18 8.93 -0.50 -16.49
C GLN A 18 9.14 -1.57 -15.40
N ALA A 19 8.38 -1.49 -14.32
CA ALA A 19 8.24 -2.58 -13.36
C ALA A 19 7.06 -3.46 -13.74
N VAL A 20 7.19 -4.77 -13.52
CA VAL A 20 6.12 -5.75 -13.72
C VAL A 20 5.69 -6.38 -12.40
N LEU A 21 4.60 -7.16 -12.43
CA LEU A 21 4.09 -7.85 -11.26
C LEU A 21 5.15 -8.81 -10.70
N GLY A 22 5.49 -8.64 -9.42
CA GLY A 22 6.49 -9.44 -8.71
C GLY A 22 7.81 -8.71 -8.46
N ASP A 23 8.07 -7.59 -9.14
CA ASP A 23 9.29 -6.82 -8.93
C ASP A 23 9.28 -6.07 -7.59
N ASN A 24 10.40 -6.13 -6.87
CA ASN A 24 10.65 -5.28 -5.72
C ASN A 24 11.48 -4.07 -6.18
N VAL A 25 10.83 -2.92 -6.34
CA VAL A 25 11.46 -1.74 -6.93
C VAL A 25 11.48 -0.56 -5.98
N ALA A 26 12.48 0.29 -6.16
CA ALA A 26 12.46 1.68 -5.74
C ALA A 26 11.98 2.54 -6.92
N PHE A 27 11.24 3.61 -6.65
CA PHE A 27 10.83 4.54 -7.70
C PHE A 27 10.95 5.98 -7.21
N ASN A 28 11.33 6.87 -8.12
CA ASN A 28 11.56 8.28 -7.85
C ASN A 28 10.34 9.10 -8.21
N LEU A 29 9.83 9.88 -7.26
CA LEU A 29 8.65 10.72 -7.41
C LEU A 29 9.02 12.21 -7.50
N LYS A 30 8.31 12.95 -8.35
CA LYS A 30 8.49 14.41 -8.45
C LYS A 30 7.78 15.14 -7.33
N GLY A 31 8.52 15.89 -6.52
CA GLY A 31 7.93 16.84 -5.57
C GLY A 31 7.15 16.20 -4.42
N VAL A 32 7.46 14.95 -4.09
CA VAL A 32 6.94 14.28 -2.90
C VAL A 32 8.07 14.20 -1.88
N SER A 33 7.85 14.76 -0.68
CA SER A 33 8.81 14.66 0.42
C SER A 33 8.66 13.31 1.13
N VAL A 34 9.73 12.87 1.79
CA VAL A 34 9.68 11.69 2.66
C VAL A 34 8.63 11.88 3.77
N GLU A 35 8.46 13.12 4.25
CA GLU A 35 7.49 13.48 5.29
C GLU A 35 6.02 13.31 4.85
N ASP A 36 5.76 13.40 3.54
CA ASP A 36 4.41 13.25 2.96
C ASP A 36 4.03 11.76 2.79
N THR A 37 5.00 10.86 2.95
CA THR A 37 4.84 9.41 2.72
C THR A 37 5.08 8.62 3.99
N LYS A 38 4.44 7.46 4.11
CA LYS A 38 4.62 6.57 5.27
C LYS A 38 4.64 5.11 4.83
N ILE A 39 5.31 4.28 5.63
CA ILE A 39 5.27 2.82 5.47
C ILE A 39 3.80 2.38 5.56
N GLY A 40 3.38 1.54 4.60
CA GLY A 40 2.00 1.07 4.46
C GLY A 40 1.17 1.84 3.43
N PHE A 41 1.70 2.90 2.80
CA PHE A 41 1.02 3.56 1.69
C PHE A 41 0.95 2.64 0.47
N VAL A 42 -0.19 2.68 -0.21
CA VAL A 42 -0.45 1.95 -1.46
C VAL A 42 -0.45 2.95 -2.61
N CYS A 43 0.28 2.64 -3.68
CA CYS A 43 0.33 3.46 -4.89
C CYS A 43 -0.24 2.68 -6.08
N GLY A 44 -0.76 3.41 -7.06
CA GLY A 44 -1.36 2.86 -8.27
C GLY A 44 -1.58 3.97 -9.31
N ASP A 45 -1.99 3.59 -10.51
CA ASP A 45 -2.23 4.56 -11.58
C ASP A 45 -3.43 5.45 -11.25
N SER A 46 -3.21 6.77 -11.26
CA SER A 46 -4.24 7.78 -11.03
C SER A 46 -5.42 7.74 -12.02
N LYS A 47 -5.24 7.15 -13.20
CA LYS A 47 -6.21 7.08 -14.29
C LYS A 47 -6.86 5.71 -14.45
N GLN A 48 -6.25 4.66 -13.90
CA GLN A 48 -6.73 3.29 -14.03
C GLN A 48 -6.90 2.66 -12.64
N ASP A 49 -8.14 2.63 -12.16
CA ASP A 49 -8.55 2.09 -10.86
C ASP A 49 -7.62 2.53 -9.70
N PRO A 50 -7.57 3.83 -9.39
CA PRO A 50 -6.68 4.34 -8.36
C PRO A 50 -7.03 3.76 -6.99
N PRO A 51 -6.02 3.45 -6.15
CA PRO A 51 -6.26 2.90 -4.82
C PRO A 51 -7.11 3.85 -3.97
N GLN A 52 -8.09 3.28 -3.27
CA GLN A 52 -9.03 3.99 -2.39
C GLN A 52 -8.79 3.63 -0.93
N GLU A 53 -9.10 4.57 -0.03
CA GLU A 53 -9.09 4.30 1.40
C GLU A 53 -10.29 3.43 1.79
N ALA A 54 -10.07 2.48 2.70
CA ALA A 54 -11.11 1.60 3.22
C ALA A 54 -11.17 1.72 4.73
N GLU A 55 -12.31 2.16 5.27
CA GLU A 55 -12.54 2.21 6.72
C GLU A 55 -12.79 0.81 7.30
N SER A 56 -13.46 -0.06 6.54
CA SER A 56 -13.73 -1.44 6.92
C SER A 56 -13.79 -2.35 5.70
N LEU A 57 -13.51 -3.64 5.91
CA LEU A 57 -13.62 -4.67 4.89
C LEU A 57 -14.25 -5.93 5.50
N GLN A 58 -15.04 -6.63 4.70
CA GLN A 58 -15.53 -7.96 5.04
C GLN A 58 -14.54 -8.99 4.54
N ALA A 59 -14.02 -9.83 5.44
CA ALA A 59 -13.07 -10.88 5.09
C ALA A 59 -13.48 -12.24 5.67
N GLN A 60 -13.07 -13.29 4.98
CA GLN A 60 -13.06 -14.64 5.51
C GLN A 60 -11.79 -14.83 6.34
N VAL A 61 -11.93 -15.33 7.57
CA VAL A 61 -10.82 -15.53 8.50
C VAL A 61 -10.78 -16.98 8.94
N ILE A 62 -9.58 -17.55 9.00
CA ILE A 62 -9.31 -18.86 9.58
C ILE A 62 -8.57 -18.64 10.90
N THR A 63 -9.14 -19.12 12.00
CA THR A 63 -8.53 -19.00 13.33
C THR A 63 -7.54 -20.14 13.54
N MET A 64 -6.30 -19.79 13.85
CA MET A 64 -5.27 -20.74 14.26
C MET A 64 -5.42 -21.09 15.75
N GLN A 65 -4.89 -22.24 16.17
CA GLN A 65 -4.91 -22.64 17.57
C GLN A 65 -4.21 -21.57 18.43
N HIS A 66 -4.98 -20.92 19.31
CA HIS A 66 -4.47 -19.93 20.24
C HIS A 66 -5.19 -20.05 21.59
N PRO A 67 -4.55 -19.70 22.73
CA PRO A 67 -5.16 -19.84 24.05
C PRO A 67 -6.23 -18.80 24.37
N GLY A 68 -6.33 -17.72 23.58
CA GLY A 68 -7.31 -16.65 23.79
C GLY A 68 -8.69 -16.93 23.19
N GLN A 69 -9.60 -15.98 23.38
CA GLN A 69 -10.90 -15.94 22.70
C GLN A 69 -11.02 -14.62 21.94
N ILE A 70 -11.44 -14.68 20.67
CA ILE A 70 -11.71 -13.49 19.87
C ILE A 70 -13.19 -13.11 20.08
N GLN A 71 -13.43 -11.89 20.51
CA GLN A 71 -14.79 -11.37 20.75
C GLN A 71 -14.96 -10.00 20.09
N LYS A 72 -16.20 -9.62 19.79
CA LYS A 72 -16.52 -8.27 19.30
C LYS A 72 -16.24 -7.25 20.39
N GLU A 73 -15.60 -6.14 20.05
CA GLU A 73 -15.43 -5.02 20.97
C GLU A 73 -16.81 -4.40 21.30
N ASN A 74 -17.16 -4.37 22.59
CA ASN A 74 -18.35 -3.69 23.07
C ASN A 74 -18.02 -2.22 23.34
N LYS A 75 -18.13 -1.37 22.31
CA LYS A 75 -18.09 0.08 22.52
C LYS A 75 -19.29 0.46 23.39
N LYS A 76 -19.05 0.90 24.64
CA LYS A 76 -20.07 1.58 25.44
C LYS A 76 -20.49 2.82 24.65
N GLN A 77 -21.79 2.93 24.34
CA GLN A 77 -22.40 4.17 23.88
C GLN A 77 -22.21 5.28 24.91
#